data_AF-A0A7C4MTH1-F1
#
_entry.id   AF-A0A7C4MTH1-F1
#
_cell.length_a   1.000
_cell.length_b   1.000
_cell.length_c   1.000
_cell.angle_alpha   90.00
_cell.angle_beta   90.00
_cell.angle_gamma   90.00
#
_symmetry.space_group_name_H-M   'P 1'
#
loop_
_entity.id
_entity.type
_entity.pdbx_description
1 polymer ?
#
loop_
_entity_poly.entity_id
_entity_poly.type
_entity_poly.pdbx_seq_one_letter_code
_entity_poly.pdbx_strand_id
1 'polypeptide(L)'
;MFFSPRAGLSFLGPFCRRMADALHSGIDIRSAMAREAQRASGTARRPLARVDEAIRRGESITAAFESADDFFPPLMRRMIEVGEATGRSAEVFAQLADHYQLRRELRRAFLLSILWPMVQLGLALAVVGLLIWLLGMVNAMTGGHVDPLGLGLIGGR
;
A
#
# COMPACT_ATOMS: atom_id res chain seq x y z
N MET A 1 -2.43 20.78 10.50
CA MET A 1 -1.32 20.14 9.77
C MET A 1 -1.59 18.63 9.80
N PHE A 2 -2.47 18.10 8.95
CA PHE A 2 -3.05 16.74 9.11
C PHE A 2 -2.72 15.74 7.99
N PHE A 3 -1.98 16.14 6.96
CA PHE A 3 -1.59 15.30 5.82
C PHE A 3 -0.08 15.27 5.66
N SER A 4 0.60 14.57 6.55
CA SER A 4 1.99 14.18 6.33
C SER A 4 2.01 12.95 5.43
N PRO A 5 2.67 12.97 4.26
CA PRO A 5 2.80 11.80 3.42
C PRO A 5 3.49 10.69 4.23
N ARG A 6 2.83 9.54 4.37
CA ARG A 6 3.38 8.38 5.07
C ARG A 6 4.07 7.44 4.08
N ALA A 7 5.16 6.84 4.49
CA ALA A 7 5.85 5.85 3.69
C ALA A 7 4.93 4.64 3.42
N GLY A 8 4.69 4.36 2.13
CA GLY A 8 3.91 3.19 1.73
C GLY A 8 4.68 1.89 1.93
N LEU A 9 3.96 0.78 2.11
CA LEU A 9 4.52 -0.58 2.16
C LEU A 9 5.40 -0.90 0.94
N SER A 10 5.05 -0.35 -0.23
CA SER A 10 5.80 -0.48 -1.48
C SER A 10 7.21 0.14 -1.41
N PHE A 11 7.41 1.15 -0.57
CA PHE A 11 8.70 1.80 -0.34
C PHE A 11 9.45 1.19 0.85
N LEU A 12 8.77 1.00 1.97
CA LEU A 12 9.38 0.54 3.24
C LEU A 12 10.09 -0.80 3.13
N GLY A 13 9.46 -1.80 2.49
CA GLY A 13 10.05 -3.14 2.37
C GLY A 13 11.37 -3.13 1.58
N PRO A 14 11.39 -2.60 0.35
CA PRO A 14 12.63 -2.48 -0.43
C PRO A 14 13.68 -1.57 0.21
N PHE A 15 13.27 -0.47 0.85
CA PHE A 15 14.19 0.42 1.58
C PHE A 15 14.90 -0.31 2.72
N CYS A 16 14.13 -0.98 3.60
CA CYS A 16 14.71 -1.70 4.74
C CYS A 16 15.61 -2.85 4.27
N ARG A 17 15.24 -3.57 3.19
CA ARG A 17 16.09 -4.64 2.63
C ARG A 17 17.42 -4.08 2.13
N ARG A 18 17.43 -3.00 1.36
CA ARG A 18 18.67 -2.39 0.87
C ARG A 18 19.55 -1.86 2.00
N MET A 19 18.95 -1.27 3.03
CA MET A 19 19.68 -0.86 4.24
C MET A 19 20.27 -2.07 4.96
N ALA A 20 19.52 -3.15 5.12
CA ALA A 20 20.01 -4.39 5.74
C ALA A 20 21.19 -4.98 4.96
N ASP A 21 21.05 -5.13 3.64
CA ASP A 21 22.10 -5.68 2.77
C ASP A 21 23.37 -4.82 2.78
N ALA A 22 23.20 -3.49 2.77
CA ALA A 22 24.31 -2.56 2.86
C ALA A 22 25.04 -2.69 4.21
N LEU A 23 24.31 -2.65 5.33
CA LEU A 23 24.92 -2.74 6.65
C LEU A 23 25.54 -4.11 6.90
N HIS A 24 24.93 -5.19 6.41
CA HIS A 24 25.47 -6.54 6.52
C HIS A 24 26.76 -6.73 5.71
N SER A 25 26.92 -6.00 4.60
CA SER A 25 28.16 -5.97 3.82
C SER A 25 29.24 -5.03 4.41
N GLY A 26 29.03 -4.49 5.61
CA GLY A 26 29.98 -3.62 6.30
C GLY A 26 30.01 -2.17 5.78
N ILE A 27 29.02 -1.77 4.97
CA ILE A 27 28.90 -0.38 4.53
C ILE A 27 28.45 0.48 5.72
N ASP A 28 29.13 1.60 5.94
CA ASP A 28 28.74 2.58 6.96
C ASP A 28 27.34 3.16 6.68
N ILE A 29 26.56 3.34 7.74
CA ILE A 29 25.16 3.77 7.63
C ILE A 29 25.01 5.14 6.95
N ARG A 30 26.00 6.04 7.06
CA ARG A 30 25.98 7.32 6.33
C ARG A 30 26.04 7.09 4.83
N SER A 31 26.96 6.23 4.38
CA SER A 31 27.11 5.92 2.96
C SER A 31 25.94 5.14 2.39
N ALA A 32 25.29 4.30 3.21
CA ALA A 32 24.05 3.62 2.83
C ALA A 32 22.88 4.62 2.72
N MET A 33 22.71 5.50 3.70
CA MET A 33 21.65 6.52 3.70
C MET A 33 21.81 7.51 2.55
N ALA A 34 23.03 7.99 2.30
CA ALA A 34 23.30 8.92 1.20
C ALA A 34 22.90 8.33 -0.16
N ARG A 35 23.15 7.02 -0.38
CA ARG A 35 22.71 6.31 -1.57
C ARG A 35 21.19 6.22 -1.68
N GLU A 36 20.51 5.92 -0.58
CA GLU A 36 19.05 5.91 -0.56
C GLU A 36 18.44 7.29 -0.79
N ALA A 37 19.02 8.35 -0.21
CA ALA A 37 18.58 9.73 -0.39
C ALA A 37 18.75 10.21 -1.84
N GLN A 38 19.85 9.84 -2.50
CA GLN A 38 20.06 10.13 -3.93
C GLN A 38 19.06 9.38 -4.83
N ARG A 39 18.67 8.16 -4.45
CA ARG A 39 17.71 7.33 -5.19
C ARG A 39 16.26 7.74 -4.94
N ALA A 40 16.00 8.47 -3.87
CA ALA A 40 14.66 8.86 -3.46
C ALA A 40 14.02 9.84 -4.46
N SER A 41 12.77 9.58 -4.81
CA SER A 41 11.97 10.42 -5.70
C SER A 41 10.58 10.70 -5.12
N GLY A 42 9.88 11.68 -5.67
CA GLY A 42 8.52 12.04 -5.25
C GLY A 42 8.43 12.42 -3.76
N THR A 43 7.46 11.81 -3.06
CA THR A 43 7.16 12.09 -1.65
C THR A 43 8.25 11.65 -0.67
N ALA A 44 9.12 10.70 -1.06
CA ALA A 44 10.21 10.20 -0.21
C ALA A 44 11.47 11.10 -0.25
N ARG A 45 11.61 11.96 -1.28
CA ARG A 45 12.83 12.76 -1.49
C ARG A 45 13.14 13.71 -0.33
N ARG A 46 12.14 14.47 0.13
CA ARG A 46 12.31 15.44 1.22
C ARG A 46 12.60 14.75 2.57
N PRO A 47 11.83 13.74 3.01
CA PRO A 47 12.11 13.00 4.24
C PRO A 47 13.51 12.37 4.24
N LEU A 48 13.89 11.64 3.19
CA LEU A 48 15.19 10.96 3.14
C LEU A 48 16.36 11.94 3.09
N ALA A 49 16.22 13.08 2.40
CA ALA A 49 17.24 14.12 2.41
C ALA A 49 17.44 14.72 3.80
N ARG A 50 16.37 14.87 4.61
CA ARG A 50 16.49 15.33 6.00
C ARG A 50 17.19 14.30 6.88
N VAL A 51 16.86 13.01 6.74
CA VAL A 51 17.55 11.93 7.45
C VAL A 51 19.04 11.94 7.10
N ASP A 52 19.38 11.96 5.81
CA ASP A 52 20.78 11.98 5.36
C ASP A 52 21.54 13.17 5.94
N GLU A 53 20.96 14.36 5.88
CA GLU A 53 21.57 15.57 6.44
C GLU A 53 21.78 15.47 7.95
N ALA A 54 20.79 14.96 8.70
CA ALA A 54 20.91 14.77 10.15
C ALA A 54 22.03 13.78 10.52
N ILE A 55 22.12 12.64 9.82
CA ILE A 55 23.21 11.67 10.04
C ILE A 55 24.57 12.28 9.66
N ARG A 56 24.63 13.09 8.59
CA ARG A 56 25.86 13.81 8.19
C ARG A 56 26.30 14.86 9.20
N ARG A 57 25.37 15.49 9.90
CA ARG A 57 25.66 16.40 11.04
C ARG A 57 26.15 15.68 12.29
N GLY A 58 26.12 14.34 12.30
CA GLY A 58 26.53 13.52 13.44
C GLY A 58 25.43 13.29 14.46
N GLU A 59 24.17 13.54 14.10
CA GLU A 59 23.03 13.15 14.94
C GLU A 59 22.91 11.62 15.01
N SER A 60 22.29 11.14 16.08
CA SER A 60 21.97 9.71 16.23
C SER A 60 21.03 9.25 15.12
N ILE A 61 21.08 7.97 14.77
CA ILE A 61 20.22 7.37 13.74
C ILE A 61 18.75 7.57 14.15
N THR A 62 18.44 7.38 15.42
CA THR A 62 17.09 7.59 15.96
C THR A 62 16.63 9.03 15.76
N ALA A 63 17.44 10.01 16.16
CA ALA A 63 17.10 11.43 15.98
C ALA A 63 16.95 11.80 14.49
N ALA A 64 17.82 11.26 13.63
CA ALA A 64 17.74 11.48 12.19
C ALA A 64 16.41 10.96 11.61
N PHE A 65 15.98 9.76 12.00
CA PHE A 65 14.69 9.21 11.55
C PHE A 65 13.47 9.92 12.18
N GLU A 66 13.61 10.51 13.36
CA GLU A 66 12.58 11.36 13.97
C GLU A 66 12.46 12.72 13.29
N SER A 67 13.55 13.27 12.75
CA SER A 67 13.55 14.54 11.99
C SER A 67 12.74 14.49 10.69
N ALA A 68 12.40 13.28 10.22
CA ALA A 68 11.64 13.03 9.00
C ALA A 68 10.10 13.09 9.21
N ASP A 69 9.64 13.79 10.25
CA ASP A 69 8.24 13.93 10.63
C ASP A 69 7.52 12.55 10.76
N ASP A 70 6.26 12.50 10.35
CA ASP A 70 5.40 11.31 10.34
C ASP A 70 5.62 10.38 9.13
N PHE A 71 6.67 10.60 8.33
CA PHE A 71 6.91 9.79 7.14
C PHE A 71 7.20 8.32 7.49
N PHE A 72 8.02 8.08 8.52
CA PHE A 72 8.34 6.73 8.98
C PHE A 72 7.36 6.23 10.05
N PRO A 73 6.85 4.98 9.92
CA PRO A 73 5.96 4.41 10.91
C PRO A 73 6.58 4.35 12.31
N PRO A 74 5.78 4.49 13.38
CA PRO A 74 6.29 4.47 14.76
C PRO A 74 7.00 3.17 15.12
N LEU A 75 6.56 2.03 14.58
CA LEU A 75 7.23 0.74 14.75
C LEU A 75 8.69 0.78 14.24
N MET A 76 8.91 1.41 13.10
CA MET A 76 10.24 1.50 12.50
C MET A 76 11.17 2.35 13.36
N ARG A 77 10.69 3.50 13.84
CA ARG A 77 11.47 4.40 14.72
C ARG A 77 11.92 3.69 16.01
N ARG A 78 11.00 3.01 16.69
CA ARG A 78 11.30 2.25 17.92
C ARG A 78 12.27 1.10 17.69
N MET A 79 12.13 0.39 16.58
CA MET A 79 13.05 -0.71 16.25
C MET A 79 14.46 -0.17 15.96
N ILE A 80 14.55 0.95 15.23
CA ILE A 80 15.82 1.63 14.97
C ILE A 80 16.49 2.10 16.26
N GLU A 81 15.72 2.67 17.20
CA GLU A 81 16.19 3.05 18.53
C GLU A 81 16.83 1.86 19.27
N VAL A 82 16.15 0.71 19.27
CA VAL A 82 16.71 -0.53 19.85
C VAL A 82 17.98 -0.97 19.11
N GLY A 83 17.98 -0.88 17.77
CA GLY A 83 19.14 -1.25 16.94
C GLY A 83 20.34 -0.34 17.15
N GLU A 84 20.11 0.95 17.36
CA GLU A 84 21.15 1.92 17.67
C GLU A 84 21.71 1.70 19.08
N ALA A 85 20.86 1.57 20.08
CA ALA A 85 21.28 1.33 21.47
C ALA A 85 22.06 0.02 21.64
N THR A 86 21.75 -1.00 20.85
CA THR A 86 22.42 -2.31 20.89
C THR A 86 23.57 -2.44 19.88
N GLY A 87 23.77 -1.44 19.02
CA GLY A 87 24.74 -1.51 17.91
C GLY A 87 24.38 -2.51 16.81
N ARG A 88 23.17 -3.06 16.83
CA ARG A 88 22.66 -4.12 15.93
C ARG A 88 21.72 -3.57 14.85
N SER A 89 22.07 -2.43 14.28
CA SER A 89 21.25 -1.76 13.26
C SER A 89 21.03 -2.64 12.02
N ALA A 90 22.03 -3.40 11.58
CA ALA A 90 21.92 -4.31 10.43
C ALA A 90 20.81 -5.36 10.63
N GLU A 91 20.78 -6.01 11.79
CA GLU A 91 19.81 -7.04 12.16
C GLU A 91 18.40 -6.45 12.28
N VAL A 92 18.29 -5.26 12.86
CA VAL A 92 17.03 -4.53 12.97
C VAL A 92 16.47 -4.18 11.59
N PHE A 93 17.28 -3.66 10.67
CA PHE A 93 16.83 -3.37 9.30
C PHE A 93 16.43 -4.65 8.57
N ALA A 94 17.09 -5.78 8.81
CA ALA A 94 16.70 -7.08 8.24
C ALA A 94 15.32 -7.52 8.74
N GLN A 95 15.08 -7.46 10.06
CA GLN A 95 13.78 -7.78 10.65
C GLN A 95 12.67 -6.86 10.13
N LEU A 96 12.94 -5.56 10.01
CA LEU A 96 12.00 -4.61 9.42
C LEU A 96 11.72 -4.91 7.94
N ALA A 97 12.74 -5.31 7.18
CA ALA A 97 12.59 -5.70 5.78
C ALA A 97 11.64 -6.90 5.63
N ASP A 98 11.86 -7.95 6.41
CA ASP A 98 11.01 -9.15 6.40
C ASP A 98 9.59 -8.82 6.84
N HIS A 99 9.43 -8.01 7.89
CA HIS A 99 8.12 -7.59 8.38
C HIS A 99 7.32 -6.82 7.32
N TYR A 100 7.93 -5.82 6.67
CA TYR A 100 7.24 -5.02 5.66
C TYR A 100 7.05 -5.74 4.33
N GLN A 101 7.95 -6.66 3.96
CA GLN A 101 7.76 -7.53 2.80
C GLN A 101 6.58 -8.48 3.01
N LEU A 102 6.53 -9.15 4.17
CA LEU A 102 5.39 -10.01 4.52
C LEU A 102 4.07 -9.23 4.52
N ARG A 103 4.03 -8.04 5.13
CA ARG A 103 2.83 -7.19 5.10
C ARG A 103 2.41 -6.80 3.69
N ARG A 104 3.37 -6.53 2.81
CA ARG A 104 3.10 -6.19 1.40
C ARG A 104 2.56 -7.41 0.65
N GLU A 105 3.11 -8.59 0.87
CA GLU A 105 2.65 -9.85 0.26
C GLU A 105 1.25 -10.22 0.72
N LEU A 106 0.98 -10.16 2.03
CA LEU A 106 -0.35 -10.40 2.59
C LEU A 106 -1.39 -9.44 2.00
N ARG A 107 -1.06 -8.14 1.93
CA ARG A 107 -1.96 -7.15 1.32
C ARG A 107 -2.20 -7.43 -0.15
N ARG A 108 -1.17 -7.83 -0.90
CA ARG A 108 -1.29 -8.19 -2.31
C ARG A 108 -2.16 -9.43 -2.49
N ALA A 109 -1.94 -10.47 -1.70
CA ALA A 109 -2.74 -11.70 -1.72
C ALA A 109 -4.22 -11.41 -1.42
N PHE A 110 -4.48 -10.59 -0.40
CA PHE A 110 -5.83 -10.17 -0.05
C PHE A 110 -6.53 -9.41 -1.20
N LEU A 111 -5.84 -8.46 -1.84
CA LEU A 111 -6.40 -7.75 -3.00
C LEU A 111 -6.69 -8.69 -4.17
N LEU A 112 -5.81 -9.65 -4.43
CA LEU A 112 -6.02 -10.67 -5.47
C LEU A 112 -7.22 -11.58 -5.14
N SER A 113 -7.41 -11.95 -3.87
CA SER A 113 -8.56 -12.77 -3.45
C SER A 113 -9.90 -12.04 -3.58
N ILE A 114 -9.92 -10.70 -3.44
CA ILE A 114 -11.13 -9.88 -3.61
C ILE A 114 -11.44 -9.61 -5.08
N LEU A 115 -10.42 -9.61 -5.94
CA LEU A 115 -10.58 -9.36 -7.36
C LEU A 115 -11.53 -10.37 -8.02
N TRP A 116 -11.44 -11.65 -7.65
CA TRP A 116 -12.30 -12.69 -8.21
C TRP A 116 -13.80 -12.48 -7.89
N PRO A 117 -14.21 -12.31 -6.61
CA PRO A 117 -15.57 -11.89 -6.26
C PRO A 117 -16.06 -10.64 -6.99
N MET A 118 -15.20 -9.62 -7.15
CA MET A 118 -15.55 -8.38 -7.85
C MET A 118 -15.86 -8.60 -9.32
N VAL A 119 -15.04 -9.41 -10.02
CA VAL A 119 -15.28 -9.77 -11.43
C VAL A 119 -16.57 -10.58 -11.56
N GLN A 120 -16.77 -11.58 -10.69
CA GLN A 120 -17.98 -12.40 -10.68
C GLN A 120 -19.25 -11.54 -10.43
N LEU A 121 -19.19 -10.62 -9.48
CA LEU A 121 -20.29 -9.70 -9.19
C LEU A 121 -20.57 -8.75 -10.35
N GLY A 122 -19.53 -8.22 -11.00
CA GLY A 122 -19.67 -7.41 -12.22
C GLY A 122 -20.35 -8.16 -13.36
N LEU A 123 -19.97 -9.43 -13.58
CA LEU A 123 -20.60 -10.27 -14.60
C LEU A 123 -22.07 -10.57 -14.26
N ALA A 124 -22.38 -10.89 -13.00
CA ALA A 124 -23.75 -11.13 -12.57
C ALA A 124 -24.65 -9.90 -12.79
N LEU A 125 -24.15 -8.71 -12.42
CA LEU A 125 -24.86 -7.44 -12.67
C LEU A 125 -25.05 -7.16 -14.16
N ALA A 126 -24.03 -7.44 -14.99
CA ALA A 126 -24.14 -7.27 -16.43
C ALA A 126 -25.20 -8.19 -17.06
N VAL A 127 -25.26 -9.46 -16.64
CA VAL A 127 -26.26 -10.42 -17.14
C VAL A 127 -27.67 -9.99 -16.71
N VAL A 128 -27.88 -9.65 -15.44
CA VAL A 128 -29.20 -9.18 -14.95
C VAL A 128 -29.62 -7.88 -15.63
N GLY A 129 -28.69 -6.93 -15.80
CA GLY A 129 -28.95 -5.68 -16.50
C GLY A 129 -29.32 -5.90 -17.97
N LEU A 130 -28.62 -6.79 -18.66
CA LEU A 130 -28.92 -7.16 -20.05
C LEU A 130 -30.32 -7.79 -20.17
N LEU A 131 -30.69 -8.66 -19.23
CA LEU A 131 -32.01 -9.30 -19.20
C LEU A 131 -33.12 -8.25 -19.04
N ILE A 132 -32.98 -7.34 -18.07
CA ILE A 132 -33.96 -6.25 -17.85
C ILE A 132 -34.08 -5.37 -19.10
N TRP A 133 -32.96 -5.02 -19.73
CA TRP A 133 -32.94 -4.20 -20.95
C TRP A 133 -33.63 -4.90 -22.13
N LEU A 134 -33.34 -6.19 -22.35
CA LEU A 134 -34.00 -7.01 -23.37
C LEU A 134 -35.51 -7.09 -23.14
N LEU A 135 -35.96 -7.34 -21.90
CA LEU A 135 -37.38 -7.39 -21.57
C LEU A 135 -38.08 -6.05 -21.86
N GLY A 136 -37.46 -4.93 -21.47
CA GLY A 136 -37.98 -3.59 -21.77
C GLY A 136 -38.11 -3.32 -23.28
N MET A 137 -37.10 -3.73 -24.06
CA MET A 137 -37.10 -3.60 -25.52
C MET A 137 -38.20 -4.45 -26.17
N VAL A 138 -38.38 -5.69 -25.73
CA VAL A 138 -39.44 -6.59 -26.24
C VAL A 138 -40.82 -6.02 -25.91
N ASN A 139 -41.04 -5.52 -24.69
CA ASN A 139 -42.30 -4.87 -24.32
C ASN A 139 -42.60 -3.65 -25.21
N ALA A 140 -41.59 -2.84 -25.52
CA ALA A 140 -41.73 -1.68 -26.41
C ALA A 140 -42.09 -2.07 -27.86
N MET A 141 -41.56 -3.19 -28.37
CA MET A 141 -41.85 -3.68 -29.72
C MET A 141 -43.21 -4.38 -29.84
N THR A 142 -43.67 -5.06 -28.78
CA THR A 142 -44.86 -5.93 -28.86
C THR A 142 -46.16 -5.16 -28.62
N GLY A 143 -46.12 -3.93 -28.11
CA GLY A 143 -47.31 -3.06 -27.90
C GLY A 143 -48.36 -3.61 -26.91
N GLY A 144 -48.12 -4.78 -26.32
CA GLY A 144 -49.00 -5.46 -25.38
C GLY A 144 -48.28 -5.71 -24.06
N HIS A 145 -49.01 -5.55 -22.96
CA HIS A 145 -48.49 -5.72 -21.60
C HIS A 145 -48.09 -7.18 -21.41
N VAL A 146 -46.80 -7.47 -21.50
CA VAL A 146 -46.28 -8.81 -21.27
C VAL A 146 -46.29 -9.03 -19.76
N ASP A 147 -47.08 -10.01 -19.30
CA ASP A 147 -47.16 -10.41 -17.88
C ASP A 147 -46.32 -11.68 -17.66
N PRO A 148 -44.99 -11.56 -17.44
CA PRO A 148 -44.05 -12.68 -17.52
C PRO A 148 -44.16 -13.64 -16.33
N LEU A 149 -44.82 -13.26 -15.24
CA LEU A 149 -45.05 -14.12 -14.07
C LEU A 149 -46.38 -14.87 -14.14
N GLY A 150 -47.26 -14.53 -15.10
CA GLY A 150 -48.59 -15.12 -15.22
C GLY A 150 -49.48 -14.89 -14.00
N LEU A 151 -49.14 -13.92 -13.13
CA LEU A 151 -49.86 -13.66 -11.88
C LEU A 151 -51.10 -12.79 -12.10
N GLY A 152 -51.32 -12.24 -13.30
CA GLY A 152 -52.54 -11.52 -13.66
C GLY A 152 -52.77 -10.26 -12.84
N LEU A 153 -51.70 -9.67 -12.29
CA LEU A 153 -51.75 -8.48 -11.41
C LEU A 153 -51.72 -7.15 -12.19
N ILE A 154 -51.80 -7.20 -13.52
CA ILE A 154 -51.92 -6.02 -14.36
C ILE A 154 -53.42 -5.77 -14.57
N GLY A 155 -53.94 -4.74 -13.90
CA GLY A 155 -55.36 -4.43 -13.84
C GLY A 155 -56.03 -4.33 -15.22
N GLY A 156 -57.05 -5.16 -15.42
CA GLY A 156 -57.91 -5.12 -16.59
C GLY A 156 -58.80 -3.89 -16.62
N ARG A 157 -59.03 -3.39 -17.83
CA ARG A 157 -60.30 -2.79 -18.23
C ARG A 157 -60.86 -3.61 -19.38
#